data_AF-X1EEC2-F1
#
_entry.id   AF-X1EEC2-F1
#
_cell.length_a   1.000
_cell.length_b   1.000
_cell.length_c   1.000
_cell.angle_alpha   90.00
_cell.angle_beta   90.00
_cell.angle_gamma   90.00
#
_symmetry.space_group_name_H-M   'P 1'
#
loop_
_entity.id
_entity.type
_entity.pdbx_description
1 polymer ?
#
loop_
_entity_poly.entity_id
_entity_poly.type
_entity_poly.pdbx_seq_one_letter_code
_entity_poly.pdbx_strand_id
1 'polypeptide(L)'
;AQVQGISEMIEVDKNLFSSGQFGSRFLTEQSLFLKTEKNDLIIISGCAHPGLEAFILKSQTISNKIKAVIGGFHGFRDFSFLEGIEFVGACHCTQKIREIKQRFSEQFKDICVGDSYLF
;
A
#
# COMPACT_ATOMS: atom_id res chain seq x y z
N ALA A 1 8.47 26.61 4.77
CA ALA A 1 8.42 25.13 4.72
C ALA A 1 9.67 24.64 4.02
N GLN A 2 10.36 23.65 4.57
CA GLN A 2 11.45 22.97 3.88
C GLN A 2 10.83 21.88 2.99
N VAL A 3 11.13 21.89 1.70
CA VAL A 3 10.65 20.88 0.75
C VAL A 3 11.81 19.94 0.45
N GLN A 4 11.58 18.64 0.59
CA GLN A 4 12.57 17.61 0.30
C GLN A 4 12.01 16.68 -0.77
N GLY A 5 12.74 16.55 -1.89
CA GLY A 5 12.47 15.50 -2.88
C GLY A 5 12.93 14.16 -2.35
N ILE A 6 12.09 13.13 -2.46
CA ILE A 6 12.41 11.77 -2.05
C ILE A 6 12.54 10.92 -3.30
N SER A 7 13.72 10.32 -3.51
CA SER A 7 13.97 9.37 -4.60
C SER A 7 14.14 7.96 -4.07
N GLU A 8 14.90 7.80 -2.98
CA GLU A 8 15.11 6.52 -2.30
C GLU A 8 14.19 6.37 -1.09
N MET A 9 14.05 5.14 -0.63
CA MET A 9 13.33 4.86 0.63
C MET A 9 13.99 5.60 1.79
N ILE A 10 13.16 6.25 2.61
CA ILE A 10 13.59 6.97 3.80
C ILE A 10 12.49 6.96 4.86
N GLU A 11 12.89 6.91 6.13
CA GLU A 11 12.03 7.24 7.25
C GLU A 11 11.86 8.76 7.30
N VAL A 12 10.68 9.26 6.89
CA VAL A 12 10.39 10.70 6.84
C VAL A 12 10.05 11.26 8.22
N ASP A 13 9.50 10.41 9.09
CA ASP A 13 9.25 10.67 10.51
C ASP A 13 9.22 9.33 11.25
N LYS A 14 9.25 9.33 12.58
CA LYS A 14 9.23 8.12 13.40
C LYS A 14 8.10 7.19 12.95
N ASN A 15 8.48 5.98 12.53
CA ASN A 15 7.59 4.93 12.03
C ASN A 15 6.82 5.27 10.74
N LEU A 16 7.21 6.34 10.03
CA LEU A 16 6.60 6.81 8.80
C LEU A 16 7.64 6.76 7.68
N PHE A 17 7.45 5.89 6.70
CA PHE A 17 8.42 5.68 5.63
C PHE A 17 7.82 6.01 4.27
N SER A 18 8.58 6.73 3.45
CA SER A 18 8.31 6.76 2.01
C SER A 18 8.98 5.54 1.38
N SER A 19 8.29 4.89 0.44
CA SER A 19 8.86 3.80 -0.35
C SER A 19 10.07 4.23 -1.18
N GLY A 20 10.22 5.53 -1.42
CA GLY A 20 10.99 6.02 -2.56
C GLY A 20 10.20 5.86 -3.85
N GLN A 21 10.83 6.23 -4.96
CA GLN A 21 10.25 6.27 -6.28
C GLN A 21 10.28 4.89 -6.96
N PHE A 22 9.12 4.44 -7.44
CA PHE A 22 8.97 3.25 -8.28
C PHE A 22 8.39 3.62 -9.63
N GLY A 23 8.78 2.90 -10.68
CA GLY A 23 8.22 3.04 -12.02
C GLY A 23 9.27 3.37 -13.06
N SER A 24 8.86 4.12 -14.08
CA SER A 24 9.69 4.47 -15.23
C SER A 24 9.95 5.97 -15.30
N ARG A 25 10.75 6.39 -16.28
CA ARG A 25 11.05 7.81 -16.55
C ARG A 25 9.80 8.69 -16.74
N PHE A 26 8.69 8.11 -17.21
CA PHE A 26 7.49 8.88 -17.57
C PHE A 26 6.37 8.77 -16.52
N LEU A 27 6.45 7.79 -15.62
CA LEU A 27 5.47 7.59 -14.56
C LEU A 27 6.18 7.00 -13.36
N THR A 28 6.24 7.81 -12.32
CA THR A 28 6.91 7.49 -11.07
C THR A 28 5.94 7.69 -9.92
N GLU A 29 5.84 6.70 -9.05
CA GLU A 29 4.94 6.72 -7.91
C GLU A 29 5.68 6.39 -6.62
N GLN A 30 5.06 6.75 -5.50
CA GLN A 30 5.49 6.39 -4.16
C GLN A 30 4.31 5.84 -3.38
N SER A 31 4.62 5.08 -2.34
CA SER A 31 3.69 4.57 -1.35
C SER A 31 4.20 4.95 0.04
N LEU A 32 3.27 5.12 0.97
CA LEU A 32 3.56 5.45 2.36
C LEU A 32 3.43 4.18 3.21
N PHE A 33 4.43 3.90 4.04
CA PHE A 33 4.40 2.78 4.97
C PHE A 33 4.34 3.29 6.41
N LEU A 34 3.33 2.87 7.14
CA LEU A 34 3.15 3.18 8.56
C LEU A 34 3.52 1.95 9.38
N LYS A 35 4.50 2.07 10.26
CA LYS A 35 4.87 1.01 11.18
C LYS A 35 4.12 1.18 12.50
N THR A 36 3.34 0.17 12.85
CA THR A 36 2.58 0.14 14.11
C THR A 36 3.49 -0.18 15.30
N GLU A 37 3.01 0.06 16.52
CA GLU A 37 3.73 -0.32 17.75
C GLU A 37 3.99 -1.83 17.86
N LYS A 38 3.14 -2.65 17.21
CA LYS A 38 3.29 -4.10 17.12
C LYS A 38 4.34 -4.55 16.10
N ASN A 39 5.03 -3.60 15.46
CA ASN A 39 5.95 -3.80 14.33
C ASN A 39 5.30 -4.30 13.03
N ASP A 40 3.97 -4.25 12.91
CA ASP A 40 3.28 -4.54 11.65
C ASP A 40 3.24 -3.30 10.76
N LEU A 41 3.12 -3.48 9.43
CA LEU A 41 3.05 -2.40 8.45
C LEU A 41 1.64 -2.19 7.90
N ILE A 42 1.29 -0.91 7.70
CA ILE A 42 0.16 -0.46 6.90
C ILE A 42 0.72 0.23 5.66
N ILE A 43 0.30 -0.21 4.48
CA ILE A 43 0.71 0.35 3.20
C ILE A 43 -0.41 1.23 2.65
N ILE A 44 -0.11 2.49 2.35
CA ILE A 44 -1.04 3.42 1.72
C ILE A 44 -0.53 3.76 0.31
N SER A 45 -1.25 3.27 -0.69
CA SER A 45 -0.97 3.49 -2.11
C SER A 45 -1.85 4.59 -2.69
N GLY A 46 -1.30 5.35 -3.64
CA GLY A 46 -2.08 6.20 -4.55
C GLY A 46 -2.85 5.34 -5.57
N CYS A 47 -2.24 5.07 -6.73
CA CYS A 47 -2.82 4.17 -7.75
C CYS A 47 -2.04 2.87 -7.99
N ALA A 48 -0.77 2.79 -7.60
CA ALA A 48 0.08 1.63 -7.85
C ALA A 48 0.20 1.23 -9.33
N HIS A 49 0.46 2.19 -10.21
CA HIS A 49 0.77 1.92 -11.61
C HIS A 49 2.00 1.02 -11.80
N PRO A 50 3.08 1.11 -11.00
CA PRO A 50 4.21 0.17 -11.06
C PRO A 50 3.89 -1.26 -10.62
N GLY A 51 2.66 -1.52 -10.15
CA GLY A 51 2.27 -2.76 -9.48
C GLY A 51 2.29 -2.59 -7.96
N LEU A 52 1.28 -3.17 -7.30
CA LEU A 52 1.19 -3.14 -5.83
C LEU A 52 2.27 -4.02 -5.19
N GLU A 53 2.64 -5.10 -5.87
CA GLU A 53 3.71 -6.03 -5.51
C GLU A 53 5.04 -5.31 -5.28
N ALA A 54 5.35 -4.27 -6.06
CA ALA A 54 6.59 -3.51 -5.91
C ALA A 54 6.65 -2.81 -4.54
N PHE A 55 5.54 -2.21 -4.10
CA PHE A 55 5.45 -1.57 -2.80
C PHE A 55 5.39 -2.58 -1.65
N ILE A 56 4.70 -3.71 -1.83
CA ILE A 56 4.65 -4.80 -0.85
C ILE A 56 6.05 -5.35 -0.59
N LEU A 57 6.77 -5.74 -1.64
CA LEU A 57 8.14 -6.25 -1.55
C LEU A 57 9.09 -5.23 -0.92
N LYS A 58 8.93 -3.95 -1.28
CA LYS A 58 9.74 -2.88 -0.69
C LYS A 58 9.44 -2.70 0.80
N SER A 59 8.18 -2.75 1.21
CA SER A 59 7.78 -2.61 2.62
C SER A 59 8.37 -3.72 3.50
N GLN A 60 8.55 -4.92 2.94
CA GLN A 60 9.12 -6.07 3.65
C GLN A 60 10.56 -5.86 4.12
N THR A 61 11.29 -4.87 3.58
CA THR A 61 12.61 -4.50 4.10
C THR A 61 12.55 -3.82 5.47
N ILE A 62 11.36 -3.37 5.90
CA ILE A 62 11.12 -2.72 7.20
C ILE A 62 10.53 -3.71 8.22
N SER A 63 9.56 -4.53 7.78
CA SER A 63 8.95 -5.59 8.58
C SER A 63 8.28 -6.63 7.69
N ASN A 64 8.36 -7.90 8.11
CA ASN A 64 7.78 -9.01 7.36
C ASN A 64 6.25 -9.13 7.51
N LYS A 65 5.64 -8.43 8.47
CA LYS A 65 4.19 -8.51 8.72
C LYS A 65 3.47 -7.28 8.19
N ILE A 66 2.62 -7.50 7.19
CA ILE A 66 1.75 -6.46 6.62
C ILE A 66 0.34 -6.66 7.16
N LYS A 67 -0.11 -5.69 7.95
CA LYS A 67 -1.45 -5.69 8.54
C LYS A 67 -2.50 -5.23 7.53
N ALA A 68 -2.20 -4.18 6.78
CA ALA A 68 -3.16 -3.57 5.88
C ALA A 68 -2.54 -3.02 4.61
N VAL A 69 -3.28 -3.07 3.51
CA VAL A 69 -2.96 -2.36 2.27
C VAL A 69 -4.19 -1.59 1.80
N ILE A 70 -4.03 -0.30 1.60
CA ILE A 70 -5.12 0.66 1.41
C ILE A 70 -4.81 1.54 0.19
N GLY A 71 -5.80 1.75 -0.68
CA GLY A 71 -5.70 2.72 -1.78
C GLY A 71 -6.08 2.14 -3.15
N GLY A 72 -5.64 2.82 -4.21
CA GLY A 72 -5.81 2.35 -5.58
C GLY A 72 -4.74 1.31 -5.94
N PHE A 73 -5.19 0.19 -6.50
CA PHE A 73 -4.32 -0.92 -6.95
C PHE A 73 -4.24 -1.02 -8.48
N HIS A 74 -4.84 -0.06 -9.20
CA HIS A 74 -4.88 0.02 -10.66
C HIS A 74 -5.11 -1.34 -11.34
N GLY A 75 -4.13 -1.84 -12.09
CA GLY A 75 -4.19 -3.06 -12.88
C GLY A 75 -3.58 -4.29 -12.20
N PHE A 76 -3.33 -4.25 -10.89
CA PHE A 76 -2.75 -5.34 -10.10
C PHE A 76 -3.41 -6.70 -10.38
N ARG A 77 -2.60 -7.73 -10.65
CA ARG A 77 -3.07 -9.05 -11.12
C ARG A 77 -2.60 -10.22 -10.25
N ASP A 78 -1.45 -10.09 -9.59
CA ASP A 78 -0.91 -11.17 -8.78
C ASP A 78 -1.44 -11.10 -7.34
N PHE A 79 -2.63 -11.62 -7.16
CA PHE A 79 -3.32 -11.60 -5.88
C PHE A 79 -2.64 -12.44 -4.78
N SER A 80 -1.64 -13.26 -5.10
CA SER A 80 -0.90 -14.00 -4.06
C SER A 80 -0.24 -13.06 -3.04
N PHE A 81 0.13 -11.84 -3.45
CA PHE A 81 0.68 -10.82 -2.55
C PHE A 81 -0.31 -10.27 -1.52
N LEU A 82 -1.62 -10.53 -1.66
CA LEU A 82 -2.63 -10.17 -0.66
C LEU A 82 -2.88 -11.28 0.37
N GLU A 83 -2.36 -12.48 0.14
CA GLU A 83 -2.58 -13.62 1.04
C GLU A 83 -1.92 -13.35 2.41
N GLY A 84 -2.69 -13.55 3.48
CA GLY A 84 -2.24 -13.30 4.86
C GLY A 84 -2.32 -11.84 5.30
N ILE A 85 -2.72 -10.90 4.44
CA ILE A 85 -2.96 -9.51 4.83
C ILE A 85 -4.33 -9.41 5.51
N GLU A 86 -4.37 -8.87 6.73
CA GLU A 86 -5.58 -8.85 7.55
C GLU A 86 -6.66 -7.88 7.02
N PHE A 87 -6.23 -6.80 6.34
CA PHE A 87 -7.10 -5.75 5.85
C PHE A 87 -6.74 -5.33 4.42
N VAL A 88 -7.65 -5.54 3.47
CA VAL A 88 -7.49 -5.14 2.07
C VAL A 88 -8.50 -4.06 1.72
N GLY A 89 -8.02 -2.83 1.62
CA GLY A 89 -8.79 -1.62 1.36
C GLY A 89 -8.64 -1.10 -0.07
N ALA A 90 -8.99 -1.93 -1.07
CA ALA A 90 -8.84 -1.54 -2.47
C ALA A 90 -9.95 -0.56 -2.90
N CYS A 91 -9.60 0.57 -3.50
CA CYS A 91 -10.55 1.61 -3.89
C CYS A 91 -10.14 2.37 -5.18
N HIS A 92 -10.83 3.46 -5.48
CA HIS A 92 -10.51 4.42 -6.56
C HIS A 92 -10.26 3.78 -7.94
N CYS A 93 -9.02 3.77 -8.41
CA CYS A 93 -8.61 3.32 -9.74
C CYS A 93 -8.44 1.79 -9.85
N THR A 94 -8.80 1.03 -8.81
CA THR A 94 -8.67 -0.43 -8.80
C THR A 94 -9.61 -1.09 -9.83
N GLN A 95 -9.02 -1.64 -10.90
CA GLN A 95 -9.76 -2.23 -12.02
C GLN A 95 -10.41 -3.57 -11.64
N LYS A 96 -9.71 -4.38 -10.83
CA LYS A 96 -10.10 -5.75 -10.45
C LYS A 96 -10.80 -5.84 -9.09
N ILE A 97 -11.45 -4.76 -8.62
CA ILE A 97 -12.02 -4.69 -7.27
C ILE A 97 -13.03 -5.81 -6.98
N ARG A 98 -13.84 -6.21 -7.97
CA ARG A 98 -14.82 -7.31 -7.82
C ARG A 98 -14.13 -8.66 -7.58
N GLU A 99 -13.05 -8.94 -8.31
CA GLU A 99 -12.28 -10.19 -8.16
C GLU A 99 -11.58 -10.22 -6.80
N ILE A 100 -10.98 -9.11 -6.37
CA ILE A 100 -10.34 -8.98 -5.07
C ILE A 100 -11.37 -9.20 -3.95
N LYS A 101 -12.53 -8.53 -4.03
CA LYS A 101 -13.61 -8.69 -3.06
C LYS A 101 -14.14 -10.12 -2.98
N GLN A 102 -14.21 -10.82 -4.11
CA GLN A 102 -14.66 -12.22 -4.16
C GLN A 102 -13.62 -13.17 -3.56
N ARG A 103 -12.33 -13.00 -3.89
CA ARG A 103 -11.25 -13.91 -3.44
C ARG A 103 -10.86 -13.69 -1.98
N PHE A 104 -10.94 -12.45 -1.48
CA PHE A 104 -10.51 -12.07 -0.13
C PHE A 104 -11.67 -11.51 0.69
N SER A 105 -12.85 -12.11 0.61
CA SER A 105 -14.08 -11.57 1.20
C SER A 105 -13.99 -11.29 2.71
N GLU A 106 -13.22 -12.06 3.46
CA GLU A 106 -13.01 -11.86 4.91
C GLU A 106 -12.11 -10.65 5.22
N GLN A 107 -11.05 -10.48 4.41
CA GLN A 107 -10.03 -9.45 4.58
C GLN A 107 -10.43 -8.11 3.92
N PHE A 108 -11.24 -8.19 2.86
CA PHE A 108 -11.66 -7.03 2.09
C PHE A 108 -12.59 -6.14 2.90
N LYS A 109 -12.30 -4.84 2.92
CA LYS A 109 -13.16 -3.81 3.51
C LYS A 109 -13.48 -2.77 2.45
N ASP A 110 -14.76 -2.48 2.29
CA ASP A 110 -15.18 -1.32 1.51
C ASP A 110 -14.65 -0.06 2.21
N ILE A 111 -14.03 0.82 1.44
CA ILE A 111 -13.50 2.11 1.91
C ILE A 111 -14.15 3.24 1.11
N CYS A 112 -14.76 4.15 1.83
CA CYS A 112 -15.44 5.33 1.34
C CYS A 112 -14.86 6.60 1.96
N VAL A 113 -15.20 7.74 1.36
CA VAL A 113 -14.88 9.04 1.93
C VAL A 113 -15.56 9.17 3.30
N GLY A 114 -14.80 9.61 4.30
CA GLY A 114 -15.28 9.78 5.67
C GLY A 114 -15.06 8.57 6.58
N ASP A 115 -14.66 7.43 6.02
CA ASP A 115 -14.36 6.25 6.83
C ASP A 115 -13.11 6.49 7.70
N SER A 116 -13.13 5.91 8.89
CA SER A 116 -12.04 5.95 9.86
C SER A 116 -11.76 4.54 10.36
N TYR A 117 -10.49 4.14 10.35
CA TYR A 117 -10.04 2.82 10.78
C TYR A 117 -8.99 2.95 11.87
N LEU A 118 -9.10 2.08 12.89
CA LEU A 118 -8.13 1.97 13.98
C LEU A 118 -7.38 0.64 13.82
N PHE A 119 -6.06 0.69 13.97
CA PHE A 119 -5.16 -0.46 13.79
C PHE A 119 -4.32 -0.72 15.03
#